data_AF-A0A543NAE6-F1
#
_entry.id   AF-A0A543NAE6-F1
#
_cell.length_a   1.000
_cell.length_b   1.000
_cell.length_c   1.000
_cell.angle_alpha   90.00
_cell.angle_beta   90.00
_cell.angle_gamma   90.00
#
_symmetry.space_group_name_H-M   'P 1'
#
loop_
_entity.id
_entity.type
_entity.pdbx_description
1 polymer ?
#
loop_
_entity_poly.entity_id
_entity_poly.type
_entity_poly.pdbx_seq_one_letter_code
_entity_poly.pdbx_strand_id
1 'polypeptide(L)'
;MVGPTASALRADGNRGACRQRSLQCLRVAVREASVRNRRNPYPVDPDLDAHVPRQRRELSGAPWAVLGVVAAGGALGALARYGAGLAVPRVAGGEVQATLAVNVSGCLLIGALMVVVTEARAGGRLLRPFLGTGVAGGYTTFSAHVGQFRELLQSGAAAPALAYLAGTLFLALAAVWLGVAVTRRVLRVRIAGEREVRQ
;
A
#
# COMPACT_ATOMS: atom_id res chain seq x y z
N MET A 1 25.54 61.53 65.12
CA MET A 1 24.40 61.26 66.02
C MET A 1 23.40 60.39 65.26
N VAL A 2 23.09 59.22 65.83
CA VAL A 2 22.01 58.24 65.51
C VAL A 2 22.08 57.43 64.20
N GLY A 3 22.65 56.21 64.30
CA GLY A 3 22.04 54.93 63.86
C GLY A 3 22.17 54.41 62.39
N PRO A 4 22.72 53.19 62.18
CA PRO A 4 22.55 52.38 60.96
C PRO A 4 21.56 51.22 61.17
N THR A 5 20.84 50.77 60.12
CA THR A 5 20.28 49.41 60.03
C THR A 5 20.20 48.89 58.59
N ALA A 6 20.48 47.61 58.46
CA ALA A 6 20.64 46.82 57.25
C ALA A 6 19.32 46.37 56.60
N SER A 7 19.42 45.94 55.33
CA SER A 7 18.90 44.66 54.78
C SER A 7 18.23 44.80 53.41
N ALA A 8 18.98 44.35 52.39
CA ALA A 8 18.64 43.34 51.39
C ALA A 8 17.18 43.05 50.97
N LEU A 9 17.09 42.57 49.71
CA LEU A 9 16.01 41.82 49.06
C LEU A 9 14.84 42.62 48.46
N ARG A 10 14.86 42.76 47.13
CA ARG A 10 13.72 42.42 46.26
C ARG A 10 14.14 42.28 44.80
N ALA A 11 14.56 41.07 44.46
CA ALA A 11 14.68 40.62 43.08
C ALA A 11 14.17 39.18 42.98
N ASP A 12 12.86 38.95 43.17
CA ASP A 12 12.17 37.86 42.48
C ASP A 12 10.65 37.98 42.68
N GLY A 13 9.90 37.89 41.59
CA GLY A 13 8.44 38.00 41.65
C GLY A 13 7.70 37.77 40.33
N ASN A 14 8.38 37.78 39.18
CA ASN A 14 7.71 37.69 37.88
C ASN A 14 8.15 36.53 36.97
N ARG A 15 9.01 35.61 37.45
CA ARG A 15 9.46 34.44 36.67
C ARG A 15 8.46 33.26 36.67
N GLY A 16 7.58 33.19 37.68
CA GLY A 16 6.62 32.08 37.83
C GLY A 16 5.46 32.11 36.83
N ALA A 17 4.89 33.30 36.58
CA ALA A 17 3.71 33.44 35.72
C ALA A 17 4.00 33.16 34.23
N CYS A 18 5.20 33.52 33.75
CA CYS A 18 5.63 33.24 32.38
C CYS A 18 5.87 31.74 32.15
N ARG A 19 6.41 31.04 33.17
CA ARG A 19 6.65 29.59 33.14
C ARG A 19 5.37 28.76 33.27
N GLN A 20 4.37 29.25 34.01
CA GLN A 20 3.10 28.55 34.18
C GLN A 20 2.21 28.66 32.95
N ARG A 21 2.19 29.82 32.28
CA ARG A 21 1.55 29.98 30.96
C ARG A 21 2.24 29.14 29.89
N SER A 22 3.57 29.05 29.89
CA SER A 22 4.28 28.19 28.94
C SER A 22 3.98 26.71 29.14
N LEU A 23 3.91 26.24 30.39
CA LEU A 23 3.57 24.84 30.70
C LEU A 23 2.10 24.52 30.40
N GLN A 24 1.19 25.48 30.56
CA GLN A 24 -0.22 25.29 30.24
C GLN A 24 -0.45 25.28 28.72
N CYS A 25 0.21 26.18 27.97
CA CYS A 25 0.25 26.13 26.51
C CYS A 25 0.92 24.85 26.00
N LEU A 26 2.01 24.39 26.62
CA LEU A 26 2.66 23.13 26.27
C LEU A 26 1.74 21.94 26.53
N ARG A 27 1.01 21.92 27.65
CA ARG A 27 0.03 20.87 27.94
C ARG A 27 -1.13 20.87 26.95
N VAL A 28 -1.63 22.05 26.55
CA VAL A 28 -2.68 22.16 25.53
C VAL A 28 -2.12 21.73 24.16
N ALA A 29 -0.93 22.17 23.78
CA ALA A 29 -0.28 21.80 22.52
C ALA A 29 0.05 20.30 22.46
N VAL A 30 0.50 19.69 23.56
CA VAL A 30 0.75 18.23 23.65
C VAL A 30 -0.57 17.47 23.65
N ARG A 31 -1.63 17.98 24.29
CA ARG A 31 -2.97 17.35 24.27
C ARG A 31 -3.61 17.47 22.89
N GLU A 32 -3.45 18.59 22.20
CA GLU A 32 -3.87 18.77 20.81
C GLU A 32 -3.02 17.96 19.83
N ALA A 33 -1.70 17.86 20.03
CA ALA A 33 -0.83 16.98 19.24
C ALA A 33 -1.17 15.50 19.46
N SER A 34 -1.51 15.10 20.69
CA SER A 34 -1.99 13.76 21.02
C SER A 34 -3.36 13.44 20.40
N VAL A 35 -4.28 14.42 20.36
CA VAL A 35 -5.58 14.28 19.67
C VAL A 35 -5.40 14.29 18.14
N ARG A 36 -4.46 15.07 17.61
CA ARG A 36 -4.12 15.12 16.18
C ARG A 36 -3.42 13.83 15.70
N ASN A 37 -2.71 13.14 16.59
CA ASN A 37 -2.12 11.82 16.32
C ASN A 37 -3.15 10.66 16.30
N ARG A 38 -4.41 10.88 16.72
CA ARG A 38 -5.48 9.88 16.57
C ARG A 38 -6.04 9.76 15.14
N ARG A 39 -5.50 10.53 14.19
CA ARG A 39 -5.88 10.48 12.77
C ARG A 39 -4.77 9.83 11.95
N ASN A 40 -4.19 8.72 12.42
CA ASN A 40 -3.27 7.97 11.57
C ASN A 40 -4.07 7.36 10.40
N PRO A 41 -3.88 7.80 9.14
CA PRO A 41 -4.62 7.30 7.99
C PRO A 41 -4.01 6.00 7.44
N TYR A 42 -2.88 5.55 7.99
CA TYR A 42 -2.16 4.39 7.51
C TYR A 42 -2.76 3.07 8.01
N PRO A 43 -2.70 2.01 7.19
CA PRO A 43 -3.15 0.68 7.59
C PRO A 43 -2.28 0.17 8.74
N VAL A 44 -2.90 -0.61 9.61
CA VAL A 44 -2.34 -1.46 10.67
C VAL A 44 -0.82 -1.65 10.57
N ASP A 45 -0.11 -1.26 11.64
CA ASP A 45 1.33 -1.49 11.79
C ASP A 45 1.66 -2.99 11.63
N PRO A 46 2.59 -3.41 10.74
CA PRO A 46 2.96 -4.82 10.58
C PRO A 46 3.66 -5.44 11.80
N ASP A 47 4.19 -4.63 12.74
CA ASP A 47 4.83 -5.10 13.98
C ASP A 47 3.85 -5.25 15.16
N LEU A 48 2.56 -5.45 14.84
CA LEU A 48 1.50 -5.48 15.84
C LEU A 48 1.46 -6.83 16.56
N ASP A 49 1.92 -6.84 17.82
CA ASP A 49 1.89 -8.01 18.70
C ASP A 49 0.52 -8.15 19.36
N ALA A 50 -0.23 -9.19 18.94
CA ALA A 50 -1.55 -9.50 19.46
C ALA A 50 -1.54 -9.96 20.94
N HIS A 51 -0.37 -10.25 21.53
CA HIS A 51 -0.23 -10.57 22.94
C HIS A 51 -0.20 -9.32 23.84
N VAL A 52 0.00 -8.12 23.28
CA VAL A 52 0.01 -6.87 24.04
C VAL A 52 -1.39 -6.24 24.08
N PRO A 53 -2.03 -6.10 25.27
CA PRO A 53 -3.40 -5.60 25.38
C PRO A 53 -3.63 -4.17 24.85
N ARG A 54 -2.57 -3.34 24.81
CA ARG A 54 -2.62 -1.98 24.26
C ARG A 54 -2.65 -1.96 22.73
N GLN A 55 -1.98 -2.89 22.05
CA GLN A 55 -1.97 -3.02 20.59
C GLN A 55 -3.22 -3.73 20.04
N ARG A 56 -3.94 -4.52 20.85
CA ARG A 56 -5.27 -5.06 20.49
C ARG A 56 -6.30 -3.97 20.15
N ARG A 57 -6.16 -2.76 20.70
CA ARG A 57 -7.02 -1.61 20.34
C ARG A 57 -6.74 -1.07 18.94
N GLU A 58 -5.57 -1.33 18.37
CA GLU A 58 -5.24 -0.99 16.98
C GLU A 58 -5.81 -2.03 16.00
N LEU A 59 -5.86 -3.32 16.36
CA LEU A 59 -6.68 -4.33 15.68
C LEU A 59 -8.18 -4.00 15.71
N SER A 60 -8.66 -3.37 16.79
CA SER A 60 -10.07 -2.95 16.92
C SER A 60 -10.45 -1.86 15.91
N GLY A 61 -9.46 -1.18 15.33
CA GLY A 61 -9.61 -0.23 14.22
C GLY A 61 -9.30 -0.82 12.84
N ALA A 62 -8.87 -2.08 12.75
CA ALA A 62 -8.67 -2.78 11.47
C ALA A 62 -10.04 -3.15 10.91
N PRO A 63 -10.57 -2.49 9.86
CA PRO A 63 -11.92 -2.78 9.41
C PRO A 63 -11.97 -4.24 8.96
N TRP A 64 -12.66 -5.08 9.70
CA TRP A 64 -13.05 -6.46 9.38
C TRP A 64 -13.66 -6.52 7.97
N ALA A 65 -14.29 -5.42 7.55
CA ALA A 65 -14.66 -5.16 6.16
C ALA A 65 -13.48 -5.15 5.17
N VAL A 66 -12.36 -4.48 5.48
CA VAL A 66 -11.11 -4.50 4.67
C VAL A 66 -10.55 -5.91 4.58
N LEU A 67 -10.45 -6.64 5.69
CA LEU A 67 -9.97 -8.03 5.66
C LEU A 67 -10.89 -8.93 4.83
N GLY A 68 -12.21 -8.77 4.99
CA GLY A 68 -13.20 -9.49 4.21
C GLY A 68 -13.08 -9.24 2.71
N VAL A 69 -12.91 -7.99 2.28
CA VAL A 69 -12.72 -7.69 0.85
C VAL A 69 -11.35 -8.15 0.33
N VAL A 70 -10.28 -8.06 1.12
CA VAL A 70 -8.98 -8.62 0.71
C VAL A 70 -9.08 -10.13 0.52
N ALA A 71 -9.72 -10.84 1.45
CA ALA A 71 -9.92 -12.28 1.37
C ALA A 71 -10.78 -12.67 0.15
N ALA A 72 -11.91 -11.98 -0.07
CA ALA A 72 -12.77 -12.23 -1.22
C ALA A 72 -12.05 -11.95 -2.55
N GLY A 73 -11.30 -10.84 -2.63
CA GLY A 73 -10.49 -10.52 -3.80
C GLY A 73 -9.38 -11.55 -4.02
N GLY A 74 -8.70 -11.97 -2.95
CA GLY A 74 -7.64 -12.98 -2.98
C GLY A 74 -8.14 -14.33 -3.50
N ALA A 75 -9.30 -14.78 -3.01
CA ALA A 75 -9.94 -15.99 -3.50
C ALA A 75 -10.26 -15.89 -4.99
N LEU A 76 -10.86 -14.77 -5.44
CA LEU A 76 -11.16 -14.54 -6.85
C LEU A 76 -9.89 -14.51 -7.71
N GLY A 77 -8.84 -13.83 -7.26
CA GLY A 77 -7.55 -13.78 -7.96
C GLY A 77 -6.91 -15.16 -8.07
N ALA A 78 -6.88 -15.93 -6.98
CA ALA A 78 -6.31 -17.27 -6.96
C ALA A 78 -7.07 -18.24 -7.88
N LEU A 79 -8.40 -18.16 -7.90
CA LEU A 79 -9.24 -18.96 -8.81
C LEU A 79 -9.01 -18.56 -10.27
N ALA A 80 -8.91 -17.26 -10.58
CA ALA A 80 -8.60 -16.79 -11.92
C ALA A 80 -7.22 -17.25 -12.39
N ARG A 81 -6.21 -17.22 -11.50
CA ARG A 81 -4.87 -17.75 -11.79
C ARG A 81 -4.90 -19.25 -12.06
N TYR A 82 -5.62 -20.01 -11.23
CA TYR A 82 -5.80 -21.44 -11.43
C TYR A 82 -6.48 -21.75 -12.76
N GLY A 83 -7.56 -21.02 -13.09
CA GLY A 83 -8.26 -21.13 -14.37
C GLY A 83 -7.37 -20.80 -15.58
N ALA A 84 -6.50 -19.80 -15.46
CA ALA A 84 -5.51 -19.49 -16.51
C ALA A 84 -4.54 -20.66 -16.74
N GLY A 85 -4.12 -21.35 -15.68
CA GLY A 85 -3.33 -22.58 -15.79
C GLY A 85 -4.07 -23.71 -16.51
N LEU A 86 -5.38 -23.85 -16.32
CA LEU A 86 -6.19 -24.85 -17.01
C LEU A 86 -6.40 -24.54 -18.51
N ALA A 87 -6.33 -23.27 -18.90
CA ALA A 87 -6.52 -22.85 -20.29
C ALA A 87 -5.29 -23.09 -21.18
N VAL A 88 -4.10 -23.28 -20.57
CA VAL A 88 -2.87 -23.55 -21.32
C VAL A 88 -2.76 -25.05 -21.63
N PRO A 89 -2.39 -25.44 -22.87
CA PRO A 89 -2.18 -26.84 -23.21
C PRO A 89 -1.17 -27.51 -22.26
N ARG A 90 -1.43 -28.76 -21.88
CA ARG A 90 -0.52 -29.60 -21.06
C ARG A 90 0.64 -30.12 -21.91
N VAL A 91 1.41 -29.21 -22.48
CA VAL A 91 2.68 -29.48 -23.15
C VAL A 91 3.83 -29.14 -22.21
N ALA A 92 5.01 -29.71 -22.46
CA ALA A 92 6.21 -29.35 -21.70
C ALA A 92 6.42 -27.82 -21.74
N GLY A 93 6.49 -27.19 -20.58
CA GLY A 93 6.63 -25.73 -20.44
C GLY A 93 5.31 -24.92 -20.48
N GLY A 94 4.14 -25.56 -20.58
CA GLY A 94 2.85 -24.85 -20.53
C GLY A 94 2.65 -24.08 -19.21
N GLU A 95 3.10 -24.63 -18.09
CA GLU A 95 2.98 -23.98 -16.77
C GLU A 95 3.80 -22.68 -16.67
N VAL A 96 4.94 -22.62 -17.37
CA VAL A 96 5.81 -21.43 -17.46
C VAL A 96 5.10 -20.32 -18.23
N GLN A 97 4.45 -20.67 -19.34
CA GLN A 97 3.67 -19.72 -20.14
C GLN A 97 2.47 -19.18 -19.36
N ALA A 98 1.75 -20.05 -18.65
CA ALA A 98 0.64 -19.65 -17.79
C ALA A 98 1.10 -18.67 -16.70
N THR A 99 2.20 -19.00 -16.01
CA THR A 99 2.74 -18.18 -14.92
C THR A 99 3.27 -16.83 -15.41
N LEU A 100 3.96 -16.82 -16.56
CA LEU A 100 4.38 -15.59 -17.22
C LEU A 100 3.16 -14.72 -17.57
N ALA A 101 2.14 -15.30 -18.18
CA ALA A 101 0.95 -14.58 -18.61
C ALA A 101 0.23 -13.93 -17.43
N VAL A 102 -0.04 -14.66 -16.34
CA VAL A 102 -0.74 -14.11 -15.16
C VAL A 102 0.07 -13.03 -14.46
N ASN A 103 1.40 -13.18 -14.37
CA ASN A 103 2.25 -12.16 -13.76
C ASN A 103 2.30 -10.88 -14.61
N VAL A 104 2.50 -11.00 -15.92
CA VAL A 104 2.58 -9.85 -16.83
C VAL A 104 1.23 -9.14 -16.95
N SER A 105 0.12 -9.87 -17.10
CA SER A 105 -1.22 -9.27 -17.16
C SER A 105 -1.63 -8.67 -15.80
N GLY A 106 -1.22 -9.28 -14.69
CA GLY A 106 -1.42 -8.72 -13.35
C GLY A 106 -0.66 -7.41 -13.14
N CYS A 107 0.58 -7.32 -13.63
CA CYS A 107 1.38 -6.09 -13.64
C CYS A 107 0.73 -4.99 -14.51
N LEU A 108 0.22 -5.34 -15.69
CA LEU A 108 -0.57 -4.43 -16.53
C LEU A 108 -1.79 -3.88 -15.77
N LEU A 109 -2.53 -4.77 -15.09
CA LEU A 109 -3.72 -4.43 -14.32
C LEU A 109 -3.40 -3.47 -13.16
N ILE A 110 -2.32 -3.71 -12.41
CA ILE A 110 -1.89 -2.81 -11.33
C ILE A 110 -1.48 -1.44 -11.90
N GLY A 111 -0.78 -1.39 -13.04
CA GLY A 111 -0.46 -0.14 -13.71
C GLY A 111 -1.70 0.67 -14.08
N ALA A 112 -2.72 0.02 -14.63
CA ALA A 112 -4.01 0.64 -14.92
C ALA A 112 -4.74 1.09 -13.64
N LEU A 113 -4.81 0.23 -12.63
CA LEU A 113 -5.45 0.50 -11.35
C LEU A 113 -4.83 1.71 -10.65
N MET A 114 -3.51 1.85 -10.70
CA MET A 114 -2.78 2.98 -10.15
C MET A 114 -3.29 4.31 -10.71
N VAL A 115 -3.51 4.40 -12.01
CA VAL A 115 -4.03 5.61 -12.67
C VAL A 115 -5.48 5.87 -12.29
N VAL A 116 -6.35 4.85 -12.34
CA VAL A 116 -7.77 5.01 -11.97
C VAL A 116 -7.91 5.50 -10.53
N VAL A 117 -7.12 4.94 -9.62
CA VAL A 117 -7.19 5.25 -8.20
C VAL A 117 -6.65 6.64 -7.86
N THR A 118 -5.60 7.10 -8.57
CA THR A 118 -4.94 8.37 -8.31
C THR A 118 -5.56 9.54 -9.08
N GLU A 119 -5.88 9.36 -10.36
CA GLU A 119 -6.30 10.43 -11.27
C GLU A 119 -7.81 10.54 -11.40
N ALA A 120 -8.53 9.43 -11.51
CA ALA A 120 -10.00 9.47 -11.63
C ALA A 120 -10.70 9.66 -10.27
N ARG A 121 -9.96 9.67 -9.15
CA ARG A 121 -10.47 9.58 -7.76
C ARG A 121 -11.53 8.47 -7.60
N ALA A 122 -11.50 7.48 -8.48
CA ALA A 122 -12.46 6.40 -8.53
C ALA A 122 -11.97 5.29 -7.61
N GLY A 123 -12.56 5.21 -6.42
CA GLY A 123 -12.30 4.09 -5.52
C GLY A 123 -12.69 4.40 -4.09
N GLY A 124 -13.78 3.77 -3.63
CA GLY A 124 -14.09 3.73 -2.20
C GLY A 124 -12.94 3.11 -1.40
N ARG A 125 -12.87 3.43 -0.10
CA ARG A 125 -11.82 2.98 0.83
C ARG A 125 -11.58 1.45 0.80
N LEU A 126 -12.59 0.67 0.41
CA LEU A 126 -12.54 -0.79 0.29
C LEU A 126 -12.15 -1.32 -1.09
N LEU A 127 -12.29 -0.54 -2.16
CA LEU A 127 -12.00 -1.01 -3.52
C LEU A 127 -10.49 -1.16 -3.77
N ARG A 128 -9.69 -0.25 -3.19
CA ARG A 128 -8.22 -0.31 -3.26
C ARG A 128 -7.66 -1.62 -2.66
N PRO A 129 -8.00 -2.01 -1.41
CA PRO A 129 -7.53 -3.28 -0.86
C PRO A 129 -8.15 -4.50 -1.56
N PHE A 130 -9.41 -4.43 -2.01
CA PHE A 130 -10.03 -5.50 -2.79
C PHE A 130 -9.26 -5.79 -4.10
N LEU A 131 -9.05 -4.78 -4.95
CA LEU A 131 -8.43 -4.96 -6.27
C LEU A 131 -6.91 -5.10 -6.19
N GLY A 132 -6.25 -4.25 -5.39
CA GLY A 132 -4.79 -4.23 -5.30
C GLY A 132 -4.26 -5.43 -4.53
N THR A 133 -4.55 -5.49 -3.23
CA THR A 133 -4.00 -6.55 -2.37
C THR A 133 -4.73 -7.88 -2.56
N GLY A 134 -6.06 -7.86 -2.68
CA GLY A 134 -6.86 -9.07 -2.88
C GLY A 134 -6.66 -9.67 -4.27
N VAL A 135 -7.34 -9.11 -5.28
CA VAL A 135 -7.40 -9.69 -6.64
C VAL A 135 -6.02 -9.78 -7.27
N ALA A 136 -5.28 -8.66 -7.36
CA ALA A 136 -3.98 -8.70 -8.03
C ALA A 136 -2.94 -9.52 -7.24
N GLY A 137 -2.99 -9.49 -5.90
CA GLY A 137 -2.14 -10.31 -5.05
C GLY A 137 -2.41 -11.81 -5.17
N GLY A 138 -3.68 -12.23 -5.25
CA GLY A 138 -4.05 -13.63 -5.44
C GLY A 138 -3.85 -14.15 -6.88
N TYR A 139 -3.97 -13.25 -7.86
CA TYR A 139 -3.85 -13.56 -9.28
C TYR A 139 -2.40 -13.70 -9.75
N THR A 140 -1.47 -12.95 -9.16
CA THR A 140 -0.04 -13.05 -9.48
C THR A 140 0.66 -14.04 -8.54
N THR A 141 1.79 -14.59 -8.95
CA THR A 141 2.55 -15.55 -8.13
C THR A 141 4.05 -15.48 -8.39
N PHE A 142 4.80 -15.14 -7.35
CA PHE A 142 6.26 -15.22 -7.36
C PHE A 142 6.77 -16.63 -6.98
N SER A 143 6.06 -17.33 -6.09
CA SER A 143 6.46 -18.66 -5.63
C SER A 143 6.49 -19.69 -6.77
N ALA A 144 5.49 -19.68 -7.66
CA ALA A 144 5.49 -20.56 -8.83
C ALA A 144 6.62 -20.20 -9.80
N HIS A 145 6.86 -18.91 -10.02
CA HIS A 145 7.94 -18.42 -10.88
C HIS A 145 9.32 -18.89 -10.39
N VAL A 146 9.60 -18.76 -9.10
CA VAL A 146 10.86 -19.25 -8.50
C VAL A 146 10.96 -20.78 -8.53
N GLY A 147 9.86 -21.49 -8.30
CA GLY A 147 9.83 -22.95 -8.42
C GLY A 147 10.25 -23.43 -9.81
N GLN A 148 9.66 -22.83 -10.85
CA GLN A 148 9.96 -23.12 -12.25
C GLN A 148 11.39 -22.72 -12.64
N PHE A 149 11.87 -21.58 -12.14
CA PHE A 149 13.27 -21.18 -12.33
C PHE A 149 14.24 -22.22 -11.74
N ARG A 150 13.95 -22.72 -10.53
CA ARG A 150 14.77 -23.76 -9.88
C ARG A 150 14.74 -25.08 -10.66
N GLU A 151 13.59 -25.46 -11.18
CA GLU A 151 13.43 -26.68 -11.99
C GLU A 151 14.21 -26.60 -13.31
N LEU A 152 14.19 -25.44 -13.99
CA LEU A 152 15.01 -25.17 -15.17
C LEU A 152 16.51 -25.22 -14.85
N LEU A 153 16.94 -24.70 -13.69
CA LEU A 153 18.33 -24.83 -13.26
C LEU A 153 18.72 -26.29 -12.98
N GLN A 154 17.85 -27.04 -12.30
CA GLN A 154 18.12 -28.44 -11.93
C GLN A 154 18.17 -29.37 -13.14
N SER A 155 17.45 -29.05 -14.22
CA SER A 155 17.52 -29.78 -15.49
C SER A 155 18.78 -29.47 -16.31
N GLY A 156 19.70 -28.63 -15.81
CA GLY A 156 20.91 -28.21 -16.51
C GLY A 156 20.67 -27.07 -17.52
N ALA A 157 19.45 -26.56 -17.61
CA ALA A 157 19.03 -25.54 -18.57
C ALA A 157 19.23 -24.13 -17.99
N ALA A 158 20.47 -23.75 -17.67
CA ALA A 158 20.78 -22.49 -17.00
C ALA A 158 20.43 -21.24 -17.82
N ALA A 159 20.72 -21.26 -19.14
CA ALA A 159 20.41 -20.15 -20.03
C ALA A 159 18.88 -19.85 -20.09
N PRO A 160 17.99 -20.82 -20.36
CA PRO A 160 16.55 -20.56 -20.34
C PRO A 160 16.01 -20.23 -18.94
N ALA A 161 16.61 -20.75 -17.86
CA ALA A 161 16.25 -20.32 -16.50
C ALA A 161 16.49 -18.81 -16.31
N LEU A 162 17.68 -18.33 -16.67
CA LEU A 162 18.03 -16.90 -16.58
C LEU A 162 17.17 -16.04 -17.51
N ALA A 163 16.93 -16.51 -18.74
CA ALA A 163 16.05 -15.82 -19.68
C ALA A 163 14.61 -15.72 -19.15
N TYR A 164 14.09 -16.77 -18.49
CA TYR A 164 12.77 -16.74 -17.87
C TYR A 164 12.70 -15.74 -16.72
N LEU A 165 13.69 -15.75 -15.82
CA LEU A 165 13.77 -14.84 -14.69
C LEU A 165 13.86 -13.37 -15.14
N ALA A 166 14.85 -13.05 -15.98
CA ALA A 166 15.07 -11.70 -16.46
C ALA A 166 13.94 -11.24 -17.38
N GLY A 167 13.51 -12.09 -18.31
CA GLY A 167 12.43 -11.79 -19.25
C GLY A 167 11.14 -11.46 -18.54
N THR A 168 10.76 -12.25 -17.54
CA THR A 168 9.54 -11.98 -16.74
C THR A 168 9.61 -10.61 -16.06
N LEU A 169 10.77 -10.25 -15.49
CA LEU A 169 10.96 -8.94 -14.85
C LEU A 169 10.83 -7.79 -15.86
N PHE A 170 11.50 -7.89 -17.02
CA PHE A 170 11.42 -6.87 -18.06
C PHE A 170 9.99 -6.71 -18.59
N LEU A 171 9.30 -7.82 -18.88
CA LEU A 171 7.92 -7.84 -19.34
C LEU A 171 6.97 -7.26 -18.30
N ALA A 172 7.15 -7.59 -17.01
CA ALA A 172 6.36 -7.06 -15.91
C ALA A 172 6.50 -5.52 -15.81
N LEU A 173 7.72 -5.01 -15.86
CA LEU A 173 7.97 -3.57 -15.84
C LEU A 173 7.32 -2.89 -17.05
N ALA A 174 7.56 -3.40 -18.27
CA ALA A 174 6.96 -2.87 -19.49
C ALA A 174 5.43 -2.87 -19.42
N ALA A 175 4.83 -3.92 -18.87
CA ALA A 175 3.38 -4.02 -18.67
C ALA A 175 2.84 -2.96 -17.71
N VAL A 176 3.52 -2.69 -16.58
CA VAL A 176 3.11 -1.60 -15.67
C VAL A 176 3.12 -0.26 -16.41
N TRP A 177 4.21 0.06 -17.12
CA TRP A 177 4.35 1.29 -17.89
C TRP A 177 3.25 1.43 -18.94
N LEU A 178 2.98 0.36 -19.68
CA LEU A 178 1.92 0.31 -20.69
C LEU A 178 0.55 0.53 -20.07
N GLY A 179 0.25 -0.13 -18.94
CA GLY A 179 -1.01 0.01 -18.22
C GLY A 179 -1.25 1.45 -17.78
N VAL A 180 -0.24 2.09 -17.21
CA VAL A 180 -0.29 3.51 -16.84
C VAL A 180 -0.55 4.38 -18.07
N ALA A 181 0.23 4.21 -19.15
CA ALA A 181 0.15 5.05 -20.34
C ALA A 181 -1.22 4.93 -21.04
N VAL A 182 -1.70 3.71 -21.24
CA VAL A 182 -2.99 3.43 -21.90
C VAL A 182 -4.14 3.97 -21.07
N THR A 183 -4.17 3.70 -19.76
CA THR A 183 -5.27 4.16 -18.91
C THR A 183 -5.33 5.68 -18.83
N ARG A 184 -4.19 6.37 -18.74
CA ARG A 184 -4.17 7.85 -18.82
C ARG A 184 -4.73 8.36 -20.13
N ARG A 185 -4.34 7.75 -21.26
CA ARG A 185 -4.83 8.16 -22.58
C ARG A 185 -6.34 8.00 -22.68
N VAL A 186 -6.88 6.87 -22.22
CA VAL A 186 -8.32 6.59 -22.22
C VAL A 186 -9.08 7.60 -21.34
N LEU A 187 -8.59 7.88 -20.14
CA LEU A 187 -9.24 8.87 -19.24
C LEU A 187 -9.25 10.28 -19.83
N ARG A 188 -8.15 10.71 -20.48
CA ARG A 188 -8.11 12.01 -21.17
C ARG A 188 -9.13 12.11 -22.30
N VAL A 189 -9.25 11.07 -23.12
CA VAL A 189 -10.24 11.04 -24.22
C VAL A 189 -11.66 11.07 -23.67
N ARG A 190 -11.96 10.33 -22.59
CA ARG A 190 -13.25 10.37 -21.90
C ARG A 190 -13.63 11.78 -21.44
N ILE A 191 -12.72 12.45 -20.73
CA ILE A 191 -12.95 13.80 -20.21
C ILE A 191 -13.12 14.83 -21.35
N ALA A 192 -12.36 14.68 -22.44
CA ALA A 192 -12.50 15.56 -23.60
C ALA A 192 -13.87 15.42 -24.27
N GLY A 193 -14.35 14.19 -24.49
CA GLY A 193 -15.67 13.94 -25.06
C GLY A 193 -16.82 14.42 -24.19
N GLU A 194 -16.72 14.34 -22.86
CA GLU A 194 -17.75 14.87 -21.95
C GLU A 194 -17.87 16.39 -21.99
N ARG A 195 -16.79 17.11 -22.33
CA ARG A 195 -16.83 18.58 -22.47
C ARG A 195 -17.51 19.02 -23.76
N GLU A 196 -17.31 18.26 -24.83
CA GLU A 196 -17.89 18.54 -26.15
C GLU A 196 -19.40 18.27 -26.20
N VAL A 197 -19.89 17.25 -25.49
CA VAL A 197 -21.34 16.96 -25.37
C VAL A 197 -22.08 18.00 -24.51
N ARG A 198 -21.36 18.78 -23.68
CA ARG A 198 -21.95 19.76 -22.76
C ARG A 198 -21.97 21.19 -23.32
N GLN A 199 -21.37 21.41 -24.49
CA GLN A 199 -21.40 22.67 -25.24
C GLN A 199 -22.46 22.59 -26.34
#